data_AF-A0A2N5MLI3-F1
#
_entry.id   AF-A0A2N5MLI3-F1
#
_cell.length_a   1.000
_cell.length_b   1.000
_cell.length_c   1.000
_cell.angle_alpha   90.00
_cell.angle_beta   90.00
_cell.angle_gamma   90.00
#
_symmetry.space_group_name_H-M   'P 1'
#
loop_
_entity.id
_entity.type
_entity.pdbx_description
1 polymer ?
#
loop_
_entity_poly.entity_id
_entity_poly.type
_entity_poly.pdbx_seq_one_letter_code
_entity_poly.pdbx_strand_id
1 'polypeptide(L)' 'MICPKYLSHFVRINRKHNAVLFTSIHYNSSTSKNASEVDTFYDHAHVNEAELARYIQAELVKQTGMKGCGVQAV' A
#
# COMPACT_ATOMS: atom_id res chain seq x y z
N MET A 1 -5.99 7.82 -8.00
CA MET A 1 -7.29 7.95 -7.31
C MET A 1 -8.10 6.68 -7.55
N ILE A 2 -8.40 5.90 -6.50
CA ILE A 2 -9.27 4.72 -6.62
C ILE A 2 -10.71 5.21 -6.68
N CYS A 3 -11.48 4.77 -7.67
CA CYS A 3 -12.90 5.09 -7.76
C CYS A 3 -13.65 4.53 -6.53
N PRO A 4 -14.46 5.33 -5.80
CA PRO A 4 -15.12 4.89 -4.56
C PRO A 4 -15.97 3.63 -4.70
N LYS A 5 -16.55 3.40 -5.89
CA LYS A 5 -17.33 2.19 -6.21
C LYS A 5 -16.48 0.92 -6.23
N TYR A 6 -15.19 1.03 -6.55
CA TYR A 6 -14.26 -0.09 -6.54
C TYR A 6 -13.75 -0.39 -5.14
N LEU A 7 -13.53 0.63 -4.30
CA LEU A 7 -13.08 0.44 -2.92
C LEU A 7 -14.09 -0.37 -2.11
N SER A 8 -15.37 -0.01 -2.16
CA SER A 8 -16.43 -0.76 -1.45
C SER A 8 -16.58 -2.20 -1.96
N HIS A 9 -16.30 -2.45 -3.24
CA HIS A 9 -16.31 -3.78 -3.82
C HIS A 9 -15.18 -4.66 -3.26
N PHE A 10 -13.94 -4.15 -3.19
CA PHE A 10 -12.81 -4.88 -2.63
C PHE A 10 -13.01 -5.18 -1.14
N VAL A 11 -13.48 -4.20 -0.35
CA VAL A 11 -13.78 -4.42 1.08
C VAL A 11 -14.79 -5.55 1.25
N ARG A 12 -15.86 -5.57 0.44
CA ARG A 12 -16.88 -6.62 0.48
C ARG A 12 -16.31 -8.01 0.14
N ILE A 13 -15.47 -8.11 -0.89
CA ILE A 13 -14.85 -9.39 -1.29
C ILE A 13 -13.93 -9.91 -0.18
N ASN A 14 -13.04 -9.08 0.35
CA ASN A 14 -12.11 -9.50 1.40
C ASN A 14 -12.84 -10.02 2.65
N ARG A 15 -13.88 -9.30 3.08
CA ARG A 15 -14.73 -9.74 4.20
C ARG A 15 -15.46 -11.06 3.90
N LYS A 16 -15.99 -11.23 2.68
CA LYS A 16 -16.66 -12.48 2.27
C LYS A 16 -15.72 -13.69 2.34
N HIS A 17 -14.46 -13.51 1.98
CA HIS A 17 -13.47 -14.58 1.94
C HIS A 17 -12.67 -14.73 3.24
N ASN A 18 -13.01 -13.98 4.29
CA ASN A 18 -12.27 -13.96 5.56
C ASN A 18 -10.76 -13.79 5.33
N ALA A 19 -10.39 -12.87 4.44
CA ALA A 19 -8.98 -12.63 4.14
C ALA A 19 -8.24 -12.22 5.42
N VAL A 20 -7.14 -12.92 5.72
CA VAL A 20 -6.25 -12.55 6.84
C VAL A 20 -5.41 -11.32 6.50
N LEU A 21 -5.31 -10.99 5.21
CA LEU A 21 -4.56 -9.86 4.69
C LEU A 21 -5.19 -9.35 3.40
N PHE A 22 -5.17 -8.03 3.21
CA PHE A 22 -5.45 -7.39 1.92
C PHE A 22 -4.31 -6.43 1.54
N THR A 23 -3.80 -6.58 0.31
CA THR A 23 -2.80 -5.67 -0.27
C THR A 23 -3.35 -5.09 -1.57
N SER A 24 -3.21 -3.77 -1.75
CA SER A 24 -3.55 -3.09 -2.99
C SER A 24 -2.30 -2.49 -3.62
N ILE A 25 -2.03 -2.80 -4.89
CA ILE A 25 -0.82 -2.39 -5.60
C ILE A 25 -1.17 -1.29 -6.60
N HIS A 26 -0.47 -0.17 -6.52
CA HIS A 26 -0.70 1.01 -7.35
C HIS A 26 0.61 1.60 -7.86
N TYR A 27 0.56 2.21 -9.04
CA TYR A 27 1.58 3.17 -9.46
C TYR A 27 1.17 4.56 -9.02
N ASN A 28 2.08 5.26 -8.33
CA ASN A 28 1.87 6.66 -8.01
C ASN A 28 2.08 7.52 -9.27
N SER A 29 1.52 8.74 -9.26
CA SER A 29 1.67 9.69 -10.35
C SER A 29 1.87 11.09 -9.78
N SER A 30 2.83 11.81 -10.33
CA SER A 30 3.14 13.18 -9.96
C SER A 30 3.36 14.02 -11.22
N THR A 31 3.08 15.32 -11.13
CA THR A 31 3.45 16.28 -12.18
C THR A 31 4.95 16.62 -12.14
N SER A 32 5.64 16.27 -11.05
CA SER A 32 7.09 16.42 -10.93
C SER A 32 7.82 15.33 -11.71
N LYS A 33 8.75 15.73 -12.57
CA LYS A 33 9.61 14.81 -13.35
C LYS A 33 10.62 14.04 -12.48
N ASN A 34 10.84 14.49 -11.25
CA ASN A 34 11.81 13.90 -10.32
C ASN A 34 11.15 12.99 -9.28
N ALA A 35 9.82 12.83 -9.32
CA ALA A 35 9.14 11.90 -8.44
C ALA A 35 9.39 10.47 -8.90
N SER A 36 10.26 9.76 -8.18
CA SER A 36 10.61 8.36 -8.45
C SER A 36 10.87 7.66 -7.13
N GLU A 37 9.78 7.24 -6.49
CA GLU A 37 9.80 6.69 -5.13
C GLU A 37 8.81 5.53 -5.02
N VAL A 38 9.10 4.62 -4.11
CA VAL A 38 8.20 3.53 -3.71
C VAL A 38 7.76 3.75 -2.27
N ASP A 39 6.45 3.66 -2.05
CA ASP A 39 5.80 3.93 -0.76
C ASP A 39 4.83 2.80 -0.41
N THR A 40 4.75 2.49 0.89
CA THR A 40 3.78 1.53 1.43
C THR A 40 2.92 2.23 2.47
N PHE A 41 1.61 2.15 2.28
CA PHE A 41 0.60 2.74 3.16
C PHE A 41 -0.13 1.67 3.97
N TYR A 42 -0.56 2.02 5.19
CA TYR A 42 -1.30 1.12 6.08
C TYR A 42 -2.38 1.86 6.88
N ASP A 43 -3.41 1.15 7.32
CA ASP A 43 -4.45 1.71 8.19
C ASP A 43 -3.99 1.64 9.65
N HIS A 44 -4.07 2.77 10.35
CA HIS A 44 -3.67 2.87 11.76
C HIS A 44 -4.68 2.23 12.72
N ALA A 45 -5.85 1.79 12.22
CA ALA A 45 -6.86 1.10 13.01
C ALA A 45 -6.40 -0.25 13.58
N HIS A 46 -5.36 -0.88 13.02
CA HIS A 46 -4.88 -2.19 13.45
C HIS A 46 -3.37 -2.22 13.72
N VAL A 47 -3.00 -2.82 14.85
CA VAL A 47 -1.63 -2.79 15.41
C VAL A 47 -0.60 -3.47 14.49
N ASN A 48 -0.99 -4.52 13.77
CA ASN A 48 -0.06 -5.36 13.01
C ASN A 48 0.23 -4.84 11.58
N GLU A 49 -0.59 -3.92 11.06
CA GLU A 49 -0.46 -3.47 9.67
C GLU A 49 0.80 -2.63 9.44
N ALA A 50 1.24 -1.88 10.47
CA ALA A 50 2.47 -1.11 10.41
C ALA A 50 3.72 -2.01 10.23
N GLU A 51 3.76 -3.16 10.88
CA GLU A 51 4.89 -4.08 10.78
C GLU A 51 4.93 -4.75 9.41
N LEU A 52 3.79 -5.22 8.91
CA LEU A 52 3.70 -5.75 7.56
C LEU A 52 4.14 -4.72 6.52
N ALA A 53 3.68 -3.47 6.63
CA ALA A 53 4.04 -2.42 5.70
C ALA A 53 5.56 -2.16 5.69
N ARG A 54 6.25 -2.32 6.84
CA ARG A 54 7.72 -2.26 6.90
C ARG A 54 8.38 -3.41 6.13
N TYR A 55 7.88 -4.64 6.27
CA TYR A 55 8.42 -5.79 5.52
C TYR A 55 8.21 -5.62 4.01
N ILE A 56 7.02 -5.19 3.59
CA ILE A 56 6.70 -4.93 2.18
C ILE A 56 7.61 -3.83 1.63
N GLN A 57 7.73 -2.70 2.33
CA GLN A 57 8.55 -1.57 1.90
C GLN A 57 10.02 -1.96 1.74
N ALA A 58 10.58 -2.71 2.71
CA ALA A 58 11.97 -3.15 2.67
C ALA A 58 12.24 -4.06 1.45
N GLU A 59 11.34 -5.00 1.17
CA GLU A 59 11.50 -5.91 0.03
C GLU A 59 11.32 -5.18 -1.30
N LEU A 60 10.39 -4.23 -1.41
CA LEU A 60 10.23 -3.41 -2.61
C LEU A 60 11.47 -2.59 -2.92
N VAL A 61 12.05 -1.90 -1.94
CA VAL A 61 13.31 -1.14 -2.12
C VAL A 61 14.44 -2.05 -2.57
N LYS A 62 14.60 -3.20 -1.92
CA LYS A 62 15.64 -4.19 -2.24
C LYS A 62 15.51 -4.72 -3.68
N GLN A 63 14.30 -5.08 -4.11
CA GLN A 63 14.07 -5.72 -5.40
C GLN A 63 14.04 -4.74 -6.57
N THR A 64 13.61 -3.50 -6.34
CA THR A 64 13.46 -2.50 -7.40
C THR A 64 14.65 -1.55 -7.50
N GLY A 65 15.44 -1.40 -6.44
CA GLY A 65 16.48 -0.36 -6.34
C GLY A 65 15.92 1.06 -6.29
N MET A 66 14.59 1.24 -6.19
CA MET A 66 13.96 2.55 -6.09
C MET A 66 14.20 3.18 -4.71
N LYS A 67 14.22 4.52 -4.67
CA LYS A 67 14.26 5.26 -3.40
C LYS A 67 13.00 4.94 -2.59
N GLY A 68 13.16 4.55 -1.33
CA GLY A 68 12.05 4.36 -0.40
C GLY A 68 11.80 5.61 0.43
N CYS A 69 10.54 6.08 0.47
CA CYS A 69 10.12 7.18 1.35
C CYS A 69 9.48 6.72 2.66
N GLY A 70 9.46 5.41 2.87
CA GLY A 70 9.13 4.79 4.14
C GLY A 70 7.71 4.26 4.20
N VAL A 71 7.23 4.05 5.43
CA VAL A 71 5.92 3.49 5.72
C VAL A 71 5.04 4.61 6.27
N GLN A 72 3.88 4.83 5.66
CA GLN A 72 3.00 5.95 5.99
C GLN A 72 1.61 5.45 6.41
N ALA A 73 1.09 6.01 7.51
CA ALA A 73 -0.30 5.76 7.90
C ALA A 73 -1.24 6.59 7.02
N VAL A 74 -2.38 6.01 6.62
CA VAL A 74 -3.49 6.70 5.93
C VAL A 74 -4.71 6.84 6.82
#